data_AF-A0A1H0F6R0-F1
#
_entry.id   AF-A0A1H0F6R0-F1
#
_cell.length_a   1.000
_cell.length_b   1.000
_cell.length_c   1.000
_cell.angle_alpha   90.00
_cell.angle_beta   90.00
_cell.angle_gamma   90.00
#
_symmetry.space_group_name_H-M   'P 1'
#
loop_
_entity.id
_entity.type
_entity.pdbx_description
1 polymer ?
#
loop_
_entity_poly.entity_id
_entity_poly.type
_entity_poly.pdbx_seq_one_letter_code
_entity_poly.pdbx_strand_id
1 'polypeptide(L)'
;MAQIIAVPCGADTDAALTALRDRLRAQGLRVAGVLQDRAPAPGRARQHMVLHDAAGGFSRVISQDLGDGAGGCRLDPGALEDIVQQVATGLPGADVLFVNRFGKQEELGRGFAPLIAEALGAGMTVIIAVADEKRAAFEGFAGGLARWSVPGAIQIDRA
;
A
#
# COMPACT_ATOMS: atom_id res chain seq x y z
N MET A 1 -16.64 10.15 5.07
CA MET A 1 -16.59 10.42 3.61
C MET A 1 -15.47 9.58 3.04
N ALA A 2 -15.74 8.81 1.99
CA ALA A 2 -14.73 8.03 1.27
C ALA A 2 -13.73 8.98 0.58
N GLN A 3 -12.44 8.72 0.72
CA GLN A 3 -11.40 9.53 0.09
C GLN A 3 -10.14 8.69 -0.15
N ILE A 4 -9.35 9.08 -1.15
CA ILE A 4 -7.98 8.58 -1.32
C ILE A 4 -7.01 9.68 -0.89
N ILE A 5 -6.07 9.35 -0.01
CA ILE A 5 -4.94 10.20 0.34
C ILE A 5 -3.69 9.64 -0.35
N ALA A 6 -3.23 10.37 -1.36
CA ALA A 6 -2.04 10.03 -2.12
C ALA A 6 -0.79 10.63 -1.46
N VAL A 7 0.21 9.79 -1.23
CA VAL A 7 1.48 10.16 -0.63
C VAL A 7 2.58 10.11 -1.69
N PRO A 8 3.29 11.21 -2.00
CA PRO A 8 4.41 11.16 -2.92
C PRO A 8 5.55 10.29 -2.35
N CYS A 9 6.13 9.45 -3.20
CA CYS A 9 7.27 8.64 -2.79
C CYS A 9 8.54 9.48 -2.62
N GLY A 10 9.32 9.17 -1.59
CA GLY A 10 10.63 9.71 -1.29
C GLY A 10 11.47 8.65 -0.57
N ALA A 11 12.64 9.04 -0.07
CA ALA A 11 13.58 8.12 0.58
C ALA A 11 12.96 7.42 1.80
N ASP A 12 12.18 8.16 2.60
CA ASP A 12 11.67 7.70 3.89
C ASP A 12 10.18 7.33 3.87
N THR A 13 9.58 7.15 2.69
CA THR A 13 8.13 6.90 2.57
C THR A 13 7.68 5.68 3.37
N ASP A 14 8.44 4.58 3.28
CA ASP A 14 8.09 3.31 3.93
C ASP A 14 8.07 3.49 5.48
N ALA A 15 9.09 4.19 6.03
CA ALA A 15 9.16 4.52 7.46
C ALA A 15 8.07 5.52 7.89
N ALA A 16 7.80 6.55 7.07
CA ALA A 16 6.81 7.57 7.36
C ALA A 16 5.38 7.02 7.36
N LEU A 17 5.07 6.08 6.45
CA LEU A 17 3.78 5.39 6.43
C LEU A 17 3.62 4.45 7.62
N THR A 18 4.70 3.80 8.06
CA THR A 18 4.70 2.98 9.29
C THR A 18 4.40 3.84 10.52
N ALA A 19 5.08 4.99 10.67
CA ALA A 19 4.82 5.93 11.76
C ALA A 19 3.39 6.50 11.72
N LEU A 20 2.85 6.78 10.53
CA LEU A 20 1.47 7.18 10.34
C LEU A 20 0.51 6.07 10.82
N ARG A 21 0.71 4.84 10.38
CA ARG A 21 -0.09 3.68 10.80
C ARG A 21 -0.08 3.54 12.33
N ASP A 22 1.08 3.62 12.96
CA ASP A 22 1.22 3.51 14.42
C ASP A 22 0.44 4.61 15.13
N ARG A 23 0.55 5.85 14.64
CA ARG A 23 -0.21 6.99 15.19
C ARG A 23 -1.72 6.79 15.06
N LEU A 24 -2.22 6.38 13.89
CA LEU A 24 -3.65 6.15 13.68
C LEU A 24 -4.18 5.01 14.57
N ARG A 25 -3.40 3.93 14.74
CA ARG A 25 -3.76 2.85 15.68
C ARG A 25 -3.78 3.33 17.14
N ALA A 26 -2.83 4.17 17.54
CA ALA A 26 -2.81 4.76 18.88
C ALA A 26 -4.02 5.67 19.15
N GLN A 27 -4.63 6.24 18.09
CA GLN A 27 -5.90 6.97 18.15
C GLN A 27 -7.14 6.05 18.20
N GLY A 28 -6.96 4.72 18.19
CA GLY A 28 -8.04 3.74 18.26
C GLY A 28 -8.70 3.43 16.91
N LEU A 29 -8.13 3.88 15.79
CA LEU A 29 -8.60 3.52 14.45
C LEU A 29 -8.22 2.09 14.11
N ARG A 30 -9.14 1.38 13.45
CA ARG A 30 -8.91 0.07 12.87
C ARG A 30 -8.26 0.25 11.50
N VAL A 31 -7.08 -0.34 11.34
CA VAL A 31 -6.32 -0.27 10.08
C VAL A 31 -6.32 -1.64 9.41
N ALA A 32 -6.46 -1.66 8.10
CA ALA A 32 -6.26 -2.81 7.24
C ALA A 32 -5.23 -2.47 6.16
N GLY A 33 -4.75 -3.48 5.44
CA GLY A 33 -3.84 -3.30 4.31
C GLY A 33 -2.40 -3.64 4.60
N VAL A 34 -1.50 -3.05 3.83
CA VAL A 34 -0.08 -3.38 3.86
C VAL A 34 0.82 -2.17 3.86
N LEU A 35 1.97 -2.31 4.51
CA LEU A 35 3.10 -1.41 4.47
C LEU A 35 4.31 -2.14 3.86
N GLN A 36 5.21 -1.42 3.19
CA GLN A 36 6.47 -2.00 2.73
C GLN A 36 7.55 -1.90 3.78
N ASP A 37 8.48 -2.85 3.72
CA ASP A 37 9.84 -2.66 4.16
C ASP A 37 10.80 -3.20 3.09
N ARG A 38 12.05 -2.73 3.11
CA ARG A 38 13.15 -3.25 2.29
C ARG A 38 14.09 -4.04 3.17
N ALA A 39 14.03 -5.36 3.07
CA ALA A 39 14.93 -6.23 3.81
C ALA A 39 16.28 -6.38 3.08
N PRO A 40 17.42 -6.40 3.83
CA PRO A 40 18.70 -6.81 3.27
C PRO A 40 18.60 -8.16 2.57
N ALA A 41 19.27 -8.30 1.43
CA ALA A 41 19.33 -9.54 0.68
C ALA A 41 20.81 -9.97 0.54
N PRO A 42 21.37 -10.72 1.52
CA PRO A 42 22.77 -11.13 1.50
C PRO A 42 23.14 -11.85 0.20
N GLY A 43 24.23 -11.42 -0.45
CA GLY A 43 24.68 -11.99 -1.72
C GLY A 43 23.92 -11.53 -2.96
N ARG A 44 23.06 -10.49 -2.88
CA ARG A 44 22.29 -9.96 -4.02
C ARG A 44 22.55 -8.49 -4.27
N ALA A 45 22.49 -8.09 -5.55
CA ALA A 45 22.63 -6.69 -5.97
C ALA A 45 21.41 -5.81 -5.61
N ARG A 46 20.25 -6.40 -5.27
CA ARG A 46 19.01 -5.67 -4.92
C ARG A 46 18.31 -6.32 -3.74
N GLN A 47 17.75 -5.48 -2.87
CA GLN A 47 16.98 -5.85 -1.67
C GLN A 47 15.65 -6.55 -2.01
N HIS A 48 15.14 -7.33 -1.06
CA HIS A 48 13.81 -7.93 -1.16
C HIS A 48 12.72 -6.89 -0.88
N MET A 49 11.60 -7.01 -1.58
CA MET A 49 10.39 -6.26 -1.24
C MET A 49 9.57 -7.09 -0.26
N VAL A 50 9.32 -6.55 0.92
CA VAL A 50 8.55 -7.19 1.98
C VAL A 50 7.30 -6.37 2.24
N LEU A 51 6.15 -7.03 2.32
CA LEU A 51 4.91 -6.44 2.79
C LEU A 51 4.62 -6.90 4.22
N HIS A 52 4.24 -5.95 5.06
CA HIS A 52 3.78 -6.16 6.42
C HIS A 52 2.31 -5.83 6.50
N ASP A 53 1.55 -6.68 7.18
CA ASP A 53 0.18 -6.37 7.55
C ASP A 53 0.13 -5.09 8.39
N ALA A 54 -0.71 -4.13 7.99
CA ALA A 54 -0.95 -2.93 8.76
C ALA A 54 -1.51 -3.25 10.16
N ALA A 55 -2.32 -4.31 10.29
CA ALA A 55 -2.83 -4.80 11.57
C ALA A 55 -1.77 -5.56 12.40
N GLY A 56 -0.70 -6.03 11.76
CA GLY A 56 0.45 -6.69 12.40
C GLY A 56 0.41 -8.23 12.38
N GLY A 57 -0.48 -8.84 11.58
CA GLY A 57 -0.65 -10.30 11.53
C GLY A 57 0.35 -11.07 10.67
N PHE A 58 1.02 -10.43 9.70
CA PHE A 58 2.00 -11.12 8.85
C PHE A 58 3.11 -10.21 8.30
N SER A 59 4.18 -10.86 7.82
CA SER A 59 5.21 -10.27 6.97
C SER A 59 5.56 -11.26 5.85
N ARG A 60 5.58 -10.81 4.60
CA ARG A 60 5.76 -11.66 3.41
C ARG A 60 6.63 -10.99 2.36
N VAL A 61 7.59 -11.73 1.83
CA VAL A 61 8.39 -11.31 0.67
C VAL A 61 7.53 -11.45 -0.58
N ILE A 62 7.44 -10.38 -1.37
CA ILE A 62 6.68 -10.34 -2.64
C ILE A 62 7.60 -10.21 -3.86
N SER A 63 8.91 -10.18 -3.67
CA SER A 63 9.88 -10.16 -4.75
C SER A 63 10.34 -11.59 -5.08
N GLN A 64 10.23 -12.01 -6.33
CA GLN A 64 10.86 -13.22 -6.84
C GLN A 64 12.27 -12.98 -7.37
N ASP A 65 13.02 -14.07 -7.51
CA ASP A 65 14.26 -14.10 -8.25
C ASP A 65 13.99 -14.45 -9.71
N LEU A 66 14.51 -13.65 -10.64
CA LEU A 66 14.43 -13.91 -12.07
C LEU A 66 15.81 -14.23 -12.67
N GLY A 67 16.86 -14.33 -11.84
CA GLY A 67 18.23 -14.57 -12.25
C GLY A 67 18.98 -13.32 -12.71
N ASP A 68 20.30 -13.45 -12.85
CA ASP A 68 21.19 -12.39 -13.29
C ASP A 68 20.95 -12.09 -14.77
N GLY A 69 20.33 -10.93 -15.06
CA GLY A 69 20.04 -10.46 -16.42
C GLY A 69 18.58 -10.06 -16.66
N ALA A 70 17.67 -10.37 -15.75
CA ALA A 70 16.27 -9.96 -15.86
C ALA A 70 16.10 -8.45 -15.55
N GLY A 71 15.83 -7.64 -16.58
CA GLY A 71 15.46 -6.22 -16.44
C GLY A 71 13.99 -5.98 -16.05
N GLY A 72 13.20 -7.05 -15.90
CA GLY A 72 11.76 -7.01 -15.67
C GLY A 72 11.34 -6.82 -14.20
N CYS A 73 10.05 -6.54 -14.00
CA CYS A 73 9.45 -6.42 -12.68
C CYS A 73 9.61 -7.74 -11.89
N ARG A 74 10.25 -7.66 -10.72
CA ARG A 74 10.50 -8.80 -9.83
C ARG A 74 9.33 -9.11 -8.90
N LEU A 75 8.21 -8.43 -9.06
CA LEU A 75 7.03 -8.69 -8.26
C LEU A 75 6.50 -10.09 -8.59
N ASP A 76 6.32 -10.92 -7.57
CA ASP A 76 5.59 -12.18 -7.65
C ASP A 76 4.09 -11.89 -7.59
N PRO A 77 3.34 -12.06 -8.69
CA PRO A 77 1.91 -11.76 -8.71
C PRO A 77 1.11 -12.71 -7.82
N GLY A 78 1.53 -13.97 -7.68
CA GLY A 78 0.85 -14.95 -6.83
C GLY A 78 0.99 -14.58 -5.36
N ALA A 79 2.21 -14.25 -4.93
CA ALA A 79 2.45 -13.78 -3.56
C ALA A 79 1.67 -12.49 -3.24
N LEU A 80 1.53 -11.59 -4.21
CA LEU A 80 0.72 -10.38 -4.04
C LEU A 80 -0.77 -10.71 -3.89
N GLU A 81 -1.32 -11.57 -4.73
CA GLU A 81 -2.74 -11.98 -4.67
C GLU A 81 -3.06 -12.67 -3.34
N ASP A 82 -2.20 -13.56 -2.83
CA ASP A 82 -2.39 -14.20 -1.52
C ASP A 82 -2.47 -13.16 -0.38
N ILE A 83 -1.63 -12.13 -0.43
CA ILE A 83 -1.64 -11.03 0.53
C ILE A 83 -2.92 -10.20 0.40
N VAL A 84 -3.36 -9.91 -0.82
CA VAL A 84 -4.62 -9.19 -1.09
C VAL A 84 -5.80 -9.96 -0.48
N GLN A 85 -5.88 -11.27 -0.70
CA GLN A 85 -6.93 -12.11 -0.10
C GLN A 85 -6.87 -12.10 1.42
N GLN A 86 -5.66 -12.20 2.00
CA GLN A 86 -5.50 -12.16 3.44
C GLN A 86 -5.95 -10.80 4.03
N VAL A 87 -5.57 -9.69 3.39
CA VAL A 87 -6.03 -8.34 3.79
C VAL A 87 -7.54 -8.20 3.69
N ALA A 88 -8.15 -8.74 2.64
CA ALA A 88 -9.60 -8.66 2.42
C ALA A 88 -10.38 -9.22 3.62
N THR A 89 -9.88 -10.27 4.28
CA THR A 89 -10.51 -10.83 5.49
C THR A 89 -10.55 -9.86 6.66
N GLY A 90 -9.60 -8.92 6.75
CA GLY A 90 -9.51 -7.90 7.78
C GLY A 90 -10.10 -6.55 7.39
N LEU A 91 -10.60 -6.41 6.15
CA LEU A 91 -11.16 -5.17 5.64
C LEU A 91 -12.49 -4.78 6.33
N PRO A 92 -13.44 -5.71 6.60
CA PRO A 92 -14.71 -5.36 7.21
C PRO A 92 -14.58 -4.56 8.50
N GLY A 93 -15.03 -3.32 8.45
CA GLY A 93 -15.05 -2.40 9.58
C GLY A 93 -13.74 -1.62 9.80
N ALA A 94 -12.67 -1.87 9.06
CA ALA A 94 -11.52 -0.98 9.14
C ALA A 94 -11.94 0.47 8.83
N ASP A 95 -11.30 1.44 9.49
CA ASP A 95 -11.50 2.86 9.23
C ASP A 95 -10.58 3.34 8.09
N VAL A 96 -9.42 2.68 7.96
CA VAL A 96 -8.35 3.05 7.04
C VAL A 96 -7.78 1.82 6.34
N LEU A 97 -7.64 1.91 5.00
CA LEU A 97 -6.89 0.94 4.20
C LEU A 97 -5.54 1.54 3.79
N PHE A 98 -4.45 0.89 4.18
CA PHE A 98 -3.12 1.18 3.68
C PHE A 98 -2.82 0.33 2.44
N VAL A 99 -2.52 0.98 1.33
CA VAL A 99 -1.96 0.33 0.15
C VAL A 99 -0.55 0.86 -0.02
N ASN A 100 0.44 -0.01 0.06
CA ASN A 100 1.84 0.41 0.05
C ASN A 100 2.17 1.35 -1.12
N ARG A 101 2.10 0.88 -2.38
CA ARG A 101 2.48 1.69 -3.54
C ARG A 101 1.62 1.39 -4.75
N PHE A 102 1.15 2.42 -5.43
CA PHE A 102 0.45 2.29 -6.71
C PHE A 102 1.43 1.81 -7.78
N GLY A 103 1.13 0.67 -8.39
CA GLY A 103 1.96 0.05 -9.39
C GLY A 103 1.21 -0.35 -10.64
N LYS A 104 1.89 -1.13 -11.48
CA LYS A 104 1.34 -1.63 -12.74
C LYS A 104 0.13 -2.56 -12.53
N GLN A 105 0.07 -3.27 -11.40
CA GLN A 105 -1.06 -4.17 -11.12
C GLN A 105 -2.34 -3.37 -10.89
N GLU A 106 -2.29 -2.33 -10.05
CA GLU A 106 -3.43 -1.49 -9.74
C GLU A 106 -3.90 -0.70 -10.95
N GLU A 107 -2.97 -0.20 -11.77
CA GLU A 107 -3.24 0.45 -13.05
C GLU A 107 -4.03 -0.46 -14.01
N LEU A 108 -3.81 -1.77 -13.95
CA LEU A 108 -4.53 -2.79 -14.74
C LEU A 108 -5.79 -3.32 -14.05
N GLY A 109 -6.19 -2.75 -12.90
CA GLY A 109 -7.35 -3.20 -12.12
C GLY A 109 -7.12 -4.50 -11.34
N ARG A 110 -5.86 -4.87 -11.06
CA ARG A 110 -5.45 -6.07 -10.32
C ARG A 110 -4.82 -5.71 -8.97
N GLY A 111 -4.35 -6.70 -8.23
CA GLY A 111 -3.69 -6.48 -6.94
C GLY A 111 -4.63 -5.81 -5.94
N PHE A 112 -4.25 -4.66 -5.40
CA PHE A 112 -5.09 -3.96 -4.43
C PHE A 112 -6.26 -3.18 -5.03
N ALA A 113 -6.37 -3.04 -6.36
CA ALA A 113 -7.43 -2.24 -6.98
C ALA A 113 -8.87 -2.64 -6.58
N PRO A 114 -9.25 -3.94 -6.53
CA PRO A 114 -10.57 -4.34 -6.03
C PRO A 114 -10.81 -3.94 -4.57
N LEU A 115 -9.81 -4.11 -3.70
CA LEU A 115 -9.90 -3.73 -2.28
C LEU A 115 -10.00 -2.21 -2.09
N ILE A 116 -9.32 -1.43 -2.93
CA ILE A 116 -9.45 0.04 -2.92
C ILE A 116 -10.91 0.42 -3.23
N ALA A 117 -11.51 -0.17 -4.25
CA ALA A 117 -12.90 0.08 -4.60
C ALA A 117 -13.87 -0.32 -3.48
N GLU A 118 -13.66 -1.49 -2.87
CA GLU A 118 -14.47 -1.97 -1.74
C GLU A 118 -14.35 -1.04 -0.52
N ALA A 119 -13.13 -0.63 -0.15
CA ALA A 119 -12.88 0.28 0.96
C ALA A 119 -13.56 1.64 0.75
N LEU A 120 -13.48 2.19 -0.46
CA LEU A 120 -14.17 3.43 -0.81
C LEU A 120 -15.70 3.26 -0.73
N GLY A 121 -16.24 2.14 -1.22
CA GLY A 121 -17.67 1.82 -1.10
C GLY A 121 -18.15 1.71 0.35
N ALA A 122 -17.27 1.25 1.26
CA ALA A 122 -17.52 1.18 2.70
C ALA A 122 -17.30 2.51 3.44
N GLY A 123 -16.93 3.60 2.74
CA GLY A 123 -16.72 4.91 3.35
C GLY A 123 -15.37 5.09 4.04
N MET A 124 -14.43 4.16 3.85
CA MET A 124 -13.11 4.17 4.47
C MET A 124 -12.20 5.21 3.83
N THR A 125 -11.14 5.59 4.55
CA THR A 125 -10.03 6.37 3.96
C THR A 125 -8.98 5.41 3.40
N VAL A 126 -8.61 5.57 2.13
CA VAL A 126 -7.51 4.83 1.51
C VAL A 126 -6.25 5.68 1.53
N ILE A 127 -5.13 5.15 1.99
CA ILE A 127 -3.82 5.81 1.96
C ILE A 127 -2.92 5.01 1.02
N ILE A 128 -2.34 5.68 0.02
CA ILE A 128 -1.52 5.03 -1.00
C ILE A 128 -0.30 5.85 -1.38
N ALA A 129 0.88 5.22 -1.43
CA ALA A 129 2.07 5.90 -1.96
C ALA A 129 2.10 5.86 -3.49
N VAL A 130 2.54 6.95 -4.11
CA VAL A 130 2.59 7.09 -5.56
C VAL A 130 3.96 7.64 -5.94
N ALA A 131 4.68 6.93 -6.79
CA ALA A 131 5.93 7.41 -7.35
C ALA A 131 5.65 8.48 -8.41
N ASP A 132 6.56 9.45 -8.57
CA ASP A 132 6.36 10.57 -9.50
C ASP A 132 6.09 10.10 -10.93
N GLU A 133 6.74 9.02 -11.36
CA GLU A 133 6.56 8.43 -12.70
C GLU A 133 5.18 7.79 -12.88
N LYS A 134 4.48 7.50 -11.78
CA LYS A 134 3.14 6.90 -11.75
C LYS A 134 2.03 7.91 -11.47
N ARG A 135 2.37 9.19 -11.23
CA ARG A 135 1.42 10.25 -10.88
C ARG A 135 0.24 10.35 -11.85
N ALA A 136 0.51 10.46 -13.14
CA ALA A 136 -0.53 10.63 -14.16
C ALA A 136 -1.45 9.38 -14.25
N ALA A 137 -0.86 8.18 -14.21
CA ALA A 137 -1.62 6.93 -14.22
C ALA A 137 -2.51 6.80 -12.97
N PHE A 138 -1.97 7.17 -11.81
CA PHE A 138 -2.71 7.18 -10.55
C PHE A 138 -3.85 8.20 -10.56
N GLU A 139 -3.65 9.42 -11.09
CA GLU A 139 -4.71 10.44 -11.19
C GLU A 139 -5.87 9.94 -12.06
N GLY A 140 -5.57 9.24 -13.17
CA GLY A 140 -6.58 8.56 -13.99
C GLY A 140 -7.33 7.46 -13.23
N PHE A 141 -6.59 6.61 -12.49
CA PHE A 141 -7.18 5.57 -11.64
C PHE A 141 -8.08 6.13 -10.53
N ALA A 142 -7.64 7.19 -9.85
CA ALA A 142 -8.34 7.77 -8.71
C ALA A 142 -9.60 8.55 -9.09
N GLY A 143 -9.75 8.93 -10.37
CA GLY A 143 -10.98 9.56 -10.87
C GLY A 143 -11.36 10.85 -10.12
N GLY A 144 -10.38 11.62 -9.65
CA GLY A 144 -10.61 12.86 -8.88
C GLY A 144 -10.93 12.67 -7.39
N LEU A 145 -10.95 11.43 -6.87
CA LEU A 145 -11.17 11.15 -5.44
C LEU A 145 -9.90 11.35 -4.59
N ALA A 146 -8.74 11.53 -5.22
CA ALA A 146 -7.47 11.65 -4.53
C ALA A 146 -7.17 13.09 -4.10
N ARG A 147 -6.75 13.24 -2.85
CA ARG A 147 -6.02 14.42 -2.36
C ARG A 147 -4.58 14.04 -2.04
N TRP A 148 -3.65 14.92 -2.37
CA TRP A 148 -2.23 14.74 -2.08
C TRP A 148 -1.90 15.23 -0.68
N SER A 149 -1.09 14.47 0.06
CA SER A 149 -0.63 14.86 1.40
C SER A 149 0.70 14.19 1.75
N VAL A 150 1.37 14.73 2.76
CA VAL A 150 2.55 14.08 3.37
C VAL A 150 2.11 13.32 4.62
N PRO A 151 2.74 12.17 4.98
CA PRO A 151 2.27 11.32 6.07
C PRO A 151 2.09 12.04 7.41
N GLY A 152 2.97 12.98 7.74
CA GLY A 152 2.91 13.76 8.98
C GLY A 152 1.70 14.70 9.08
N ALA A 153 1.12 15.11 7.95
CA ALA A 153 -0.03 16.02 7.90
C ALA A 153 -1.38 15.29 7.86
N ILE A 154 -1.38 13.96 7.72
CA ILE A 154 -2.62 13.18 7.59
C ILE A 154 -3.31 13.08 8.96
N GLN A 155 -4.51 13.65 9.06
CA GLN A 155 -5.41 13.47 10.18
C GLN A 155 -6.66 12.72 9.70
N ILE A 156 -7.07 11.73 10.48
CA ILE A 156 -8.28 10.94 10.25
C ILE A 156 -8.97 10.85 11.61
N ASP A 157 -10.16 11.40 11.68
CA ASP A 157 -11.00 11.29 12.85
C ASP A 157 -11.92 10.08 12.69
N ARG A 158 -12.24 9.44 13.82
CA ARG A 158 -13.29 8.43 13.84
C ARG A 158 -14.64 9.13 13.71
N ALA A 159 -15.42 8.74 12.71
CA ALA A 159 -16.79 9.22 12.53
C ALA A 159 -17.70 8.76 13.67
#